data_AF-H2Y7W7-F1
#
_entry.id   AF-H2Y7W7-F1
#
_cell.length_a   1.000
_cell.length_b   1.000
_cell.length_c   1.000
_cell.angle_alpha   90.00
_cell.angle_beta   90.00
_cell.angle_gamma   90.00
#
_symmetry.space_group_name_H-M   'P 1'
#
loop_
_entity.id
_entity.type
_entity.pdbx_description
1 polymer ?
#
loop_
_entity_poly.entity_id
_entity_poly.type
_entity_poly.pdbx_seq_one_letter_code
_entity_poly.pdbx_strand_id
1 'polypeptide(L)'
;NTLYACKVLKIDKDNPFTTSIIETHRKHDDLRNELNYLAEYRHPNIITLYGWSLNGPDPCLVYEFMSNGSLQDRLQCVGNARPLTWEQRVKISCGAARGLQFLHTMKAKPLIHGDIKTANILLDESYTA
;
A
#
# COMPACT_ATOMS: atom_id res chain seq x y z
N ASN A 1 20.70 -5.52 -7.36
CA ASN A 1 19.97 -6.43 -6.46
C ASN A 1 18.69 -5.71 -6.06
N THR A 2 17.55 -6.04 -6.65
CA THR A 2 16.27 -5.35 -6.38
C THR A 2 15.49 -6.11 -5.31
N LEU A 3 15.09 -5.43 -4.24
CA LEU A 3 14.30 -6.01 -3.16
C LEU A 3 12.81 -5.78 -3.40
N TYR A 4 12.00 -6.78 -3.05
CA TYR A 4 10.54 -6.74 -3.14
C TYR A 4 9.92 -7.15 -1.81
N ALA A 5 8.74 -6.59 -1.50
CA ALA A 5 7.92 -6.99 -0.36
C ALA A 5 6.82 -7.95 -0.84
N CYS A 6 6.62 -9.06 -0.13
CA CYS A 6 5.54 -10.00 -0.40
C CYS A 6 4.55 -9.97 0.77
N LYS A 7 3.31 -9.57 0.51
CA LYS A 7 2.21 -9.62 1.47
C LYS A 7 1.38 -10.87 1.22
N VAL A 8 1.52 -11.86 2.10
CA VAL A 8 0.67 -13.06 2.10
C VAL A 8 -0.72 -12.67 2.59
N LEU A 9 -1.75 -13.05 1.83
CA LEU A 9 -3.14 -12.78 2.11
C LEU A 9 -3.68 -13.90 2.99
N LYS A 10 -4.26 -13.53 4.14
CA LYS A 10 -4.96 -14.48 5.00
C LYS A 10 -6.36 -14.67 4.43
N ILE A 11 -6.56 -15.73 3.66
CA ILE A 11 -7.90 -16.14 3.24
C ILE A 11 -8.52 -16.89 4.42
N ASP A 12 -9.51 -16.26 5.04
CA ASP A 12 -10.40 -16.99 5.94
C ASP A 12 -11.21 -17.98 5.09
N LYS A 13 -11.06 -19.27 5.38
CA LYS A 13 -11.73 -20.36 4.63
C LYS A 13 -13.25 -20.31 4.79
N ASP A 14 -13.74 -19.68 5.86
CA ASP A 14 -15.16 -19.52 6.16
C ASP A 14 -15.70 -18.16 5.68
N ASN A 15 -14.80 -17.20 5.38
CA ASN A 15 -15.15 -15.91 4.78
C ASN A 15 -14.03 -15.36 3.87
N PRO A 16 -14.00 -15.74 2.58
CA PRO A 16 -12.92 -15.40 1.66
C PRO A 16 -12.79 -13.89 1.32
N PHE A 17 -13.63 -13.03 1.91
CA PHE A 17 -13.64 -11.59 1.66
C PHE A 17 -12.83 -10.76 2.68
N THR A 18 -12.29 -11.37 3.73
CA THR A 18 -11.65 -10.63 4.85
C THR A 18 -10.15 -10.38 4.64
N THR A 19 -9.75 -9.94 3.45
CA THR A 19 -8.37 -9.47 3.22
C THR A 19 -8.35 -7.95 3.17
N SER A 20 -7.68 -7.34 4.14
CA SER A 20 -7.60 -5.90 4.44
C SER A 20 -6.88 -5.04 3.40
N ILE A 21 -7.27 -5.14 2.13
CA ILE A 21 -7.06 -4.09 1.14
C ILE A 21 -8.40 -3.71 0.48
N ILE A 22 -9.41 -4.60 0.48
CA ILE A 22 -10.75 -4.30 -0.04
C ILE A 22 -11.76 -4.95 0.91
N GLU A 23 -12.12 -4.27 2.00
CA GLU A 23 -13.42 -4.54 2.65
C GLU A 23 -14.51 -4.00 1.72
N THR A 24 -14.78 -4.74 0.65
CA THR A 24 -16.01 -4.59 -0.10
C THR A 24 -16.36 -5.97 -0.63
N HIS A 25 -17.50 -6.47 -0.17
CA HIS A 25 -18.12 -7.73 -0.58
C HIS A 25 -18.26 -7.80 -2.12
N ARG A 26 -17.23 -8.23 -2.84
CA ARG A 26 -17.29 -8.31 -4.31
C ARG A 26 -16.50 -9.47 -4.87
N LYS A 27 -17.04 -10.03 -5.96
CA LYS A 27 -16.67 -11.31 -6.58
C LYS A 27 -15.21 -11.29 -7.05
N HIS A 28 -14.58 -12.45 -7.17
CA HIS A 28 -13.18 -12.63 -7.58
C HIS A 28 -12.73 -11.82 -8.82
N ASP A 29 -13.65 -11.58 -9.77
CA ASP A 29 -13.35 -10.82 -10.99
C ASP A 29 -13.16 -9.31 -10.72
N ASP A 30 -13.85 -8.77 -9.71
CA ASP A 30 -13.70 -7.37 -9.30
C ASP A 30 -12.33 -7.13 -8.67
N LEU A 31 -11.84 -8.08 -7.86
CA LEU A 31 -10.50 -8.01 -7.26
C LEU A 31 -9.40 -8.01 -8.32
N ARG A 32 -9.49 -8.88 -9.33
CA ARG A 32 -8.49 -8.89 -10.43
C ARG A 32 -8.50 -7.59 -11.21
N ASN A 33 -9.68 -7.04 -11.49
CA ASN A 33 -9.80 -5.76 -12.18
C ASN A 33 -9.20 -4.62 -11.37
N GLU A 34 -9.42 -4.59 -10.05
CA GLU A 34 -8.81 -3.60 -9.16
C GLU A 34 -7.28 -3.76 -9.08
N LEU A 35 -6.76 -4.99 -9.01
CA LEU A 35 -5.31 -5.24 -9.03
C LEU A 35 -4.65 -4.87 -10.36
N ASN A 36 -5.29 -5.19 -11.49
CA ASN A 36 -4.84 -4.76 -12.82
C ASN A 36 -4.75 -3.24 -12.89
N TYR A 37 -5.78 -2.57 -12.39
CA TYR A 37 -5.83 -1.11 -12.35
C TYR A 37 -4.72 -0.54 -11.45
N LEU A 38 -4.50 -1.08 -10.25
CA LEU A 38 -3.39 -0.65 -9.39
C LEU A 38 -2.00 -0.91 -9.99
N ALA A 39 -1.83 -1.97 -10.78
CA ALA A 39 -0.57 -2.27 -11.45
C ALA A 39 -0.29 -1.35 -12.65
N GLU A 40 -1.34 -0.88 -13.34
CA GLU A 40 -1.23 0.01 -14.50
C GLU A 40 -0.88 1.45 -14.09
N TYR A 41 -1.47 1.95 -13.02
CA TYR A 41 -1.30 3.34 -12.59
C TYR A 41 -0.18 3.50 -11.56
N ARG A 42 0.94 4.06 -12.00
CA ARG A 42 2.09 4.38 -11.12
C ARG A 42 2.08 5.85 -10.70
N HIS A 43 2.32 6.08 -9.42
CA HIS A 43 2.49 7.42 -8.86
C HIS A 43 3.60 7.38 -7.79
N PRO A 44 4.48 8.39 -7.68
CA PRO A 44 5.59 8.39 -6.71
C PRO A 44 5.18 8.31 -5.23
N ASN A 45 3.90 8.53 -4.92
CA ASN A 45 3.32 8.50 -3.58
C ASN A 45 2.21 7.45 -3.47
N ILE A 46 2.25 6.42 -4.32
CA ILE A 46 1.40 5.22 -4.27
C ILE A 46 2.30 4.02 -4.47
N ILE A 47 2.26 3.07 -3.53
CA ILE A 47 3.13 1.89 -3.58
C ILE A 47 2.87 1.07 -4.84
N THR A 48 3.95 0.73 -5.54
CA THR A 48 3.90 0.00 -6.80
C THR A 48 3.62 -1.48 -6.54
N LEU A 49 2.50 -1.96 -7.07
CA LEU A 49 2.18 -3.39 -7.17
C LEU A 49 2.86 -3.97 -8.42
N TYR A 50 3.79 -4.91 -8.24
CA TYR A 50 4.47 -5.59 -9.34
C TYR A 50 3.73 -6.85 -9.82
N GLY A 51 2.95 -7.48 -8.95
CA GLY A 51 2.20 -8.67 -9.33
C GLY A 51 1.47 -9.31 -8.15
N TRP A 52 0.75 -10.40 -8.46
CA TRP A 52 -0.03 -11.15 -7.48
C TRP A 52 -0.10 -12.62 -7.85
N SER A 53 -0.32 -13.45 -6.83
CA SER A 53 -0.74 -14.85 -6.96
C SER A 53 -2.01 -15.03 -6.15
N LEU A 54 -3.13 -15.38 -6.79
CA LEU A 54 -4.42 -15.56 -6.10
C LEU A 54 -4.91 -17.00 -6.05
N ASN A 55 -4.35 -17.88 -6.89
CA ASN A 55 -4.84 -19.25 -7.09
C ASN A 55 -3.95 -20.32 -6.42
N GLY A 56 -2.87 -19.90 -5.74
CA GLY A 56 -1.95 -20.80 -5.05
C GLY A 56 -2.39 -21.13 -3.62
N PRO A 57 -1.68 -22.04 -2.93
CA PRO A 57 -1.94 -22.37 -1.53
C PRO A 57 -1.76 -21.17 -0.59
N ASP A 58 -0.85 -20.25 -0.95
CA ASP A 58 -0.58 -19.01 -0.24
C ASP A 58 -0.74 -17.81 -1.18
N PRO A 59 -1.97 -17.26 -1.31
CA PRO A 59 -2.20 -16.07 -2.12
C PRO A 59 -1.41 -14.88 -1.61
N CYS A 60 -0.83 -14.10 -2.51
CA CYS A 60 0.07 -13.03 -2.16
C CYS A 60 0.08 -11.88 -3.18
N LEU A 61 0.52 -10.72 -2.69
CA LEU A 61 0.74 -9.52 -3.49
C LEU A 61 2.22 -9.13 -3.38
N VAL A 62 2.82 -8.76 -4.50
CA VAL A 62 4.24 -8.39 -4.60
C VAL A 62 4.35 -6.90 -4.86
N TYR A 63 4.99 -6.19 -3.94
CA TYR A 63 5.18 -4.74 -3.97
C TYR A 63 6.65 -4.37 -4.02
N GLU A 64 6.92 -3.10 -4.32
CA GLU A 64 8.21 -2.51 -3.99
C GLU A 64 8.51 -2.59 -2.48
N PHE A 65 9.79 -2.73 -2.15
CA PHE A 65 10.24 -2.81 -0.77
C PHE A 65 10.49 -1.40 -0.19
N MET A 66 9.77 -1.06 0.87
CA MET A 66 9.85 0.22 1.56
C MET A 66 10.74 0.10 2.80
N SER A 67 12.01 0.46 2.66
CA SER A 67 13.08 0.13 3.61
C SER A 67 12.96 0.80 4.98
N ASN A 68 12.22 1.91 5.09
CA ASN A 68 11.97 2.60 6.36
C ASN A 68 10.66 2.16 7.04
N GLY A 69 10.00 1.11 6.55
CA GLY A 69 8.78 0.57 7.15
C GLY A 69 7.60 1.54 7.07
N SER A 70 6.67 1.45 8.02
CA SER A 70 5.50 2.35 8.07
C SER A 70 5.81 3.65 8.80
N LEU A 71 5.03 4.70 8.49
CA LEU A 71 5.05 5.94 9.26
C LEU A 71 4.72 5.68 10.74
N GLN A 72 3.85 4.72 11.05
CA GLN A 72 3.58 4.31 12.42
C GLN A 72 4.85 3.84 13.14
N ASP A 73 5.63 2.95 12.51
CA ASP A 73 6.89 2.44 13.08
C ASP A 73 7.88 3.57 13.32
N ARG A 74 7.96 4.53 12.38
CA ARG A 74 8.86 5.67 12.50
C ARG A 74 8.43 6.68 13.56
N LEU A 75 7.12 6.88 13.74
CA LEU A 75 6.59 7.71 14.83
C LEU A 75 6.80 7.07 16.20
N GLN A 76 6.73 5.74 16.28
CA GLN A 76 6.98 4.97 17.51
C GLN A 76 8.47 4.70 17.77
N CYS A 77 9.36 5.11 16.87
CA CYS A 77 10.81 4.87 16.96
C CYS A 77 11.15 3.37 17.15
N VAL A 78 10.40 2.48 16.49
CA VAL A 78 10.61 1.02 16.53
C VAL A 78 12.07 0.70 16.17
N GLY A 79 12.66 -0.27 16.88
CA GLY A 79 14.04 -0.70 16.65
C GLY A 79 15.10 0.38 16.97
N ASN A 80 14.79 1.31 17.88
CA ASN A 80 15.65 2.45 18.23
C ASN A 80 15.91 3.40 17.06
N ALA A 81 14.99 3.46 16.09
CA ALA A 81 15.11 4.36 14.96
C ALA A 81 15.02 5.83 15.43
N ARG A 82 15.84 6.72 14.84
CA ARG A 82 15.85 8.14 15.23
C ARG A 82 14.46 8.77 14.99
N PRO A 83 14.02 9.71 15.84
CA PRO A 83 12.81 10.46 15.59
C PRO A 83 12.86 11.18 14.24
N LEU A 84 11.71 11.24 13.56
CA LEU A 84 11.58 12.00 12.31
C LEU A 84 11.80 13.49 12.58
N THR A 85 12.62 14.13 11.74
CA THR A 85 12.77 15.59 11.75
C THR A 85 11.48 16.27 11.29
N TRP A 86 11.38 17.58 11.52
CA TRP A 86 10.22 18.33 11.06
C TRP A 86 10.08 18.30 9.53
N GLU A 87 11.20 18.46 8.82
CA GLU A 87 11.26 18.44 7.36
C GLU A 87 10.79 17.11 6.80
N GLN A 88 11.19 15.99 7.42
CA GLN A 88 10.73 14.65 7.04
C GLN A 88 9.21 14.51 7.23
N ARG A 89 8.66 15.00 8.35
CA ARG A 89 7.21 14.94 8.62
C ARG A 89 6.42 15.72 7.58
N VAL A 90 6.88 16.92 7.21
CA VAL A 90 6.27 17.72 6.16
C VAL A 90 6.36 17.00 4.82
N LYS A 91 7.54 16.48 4.44
CA LYS A 91 7.73 15.70 3.20
C LYS A 91 6.75 14.53 3.11
N ILE A 92 6.64 13.73 4.17
CA ILE A 92 5.76 12.56 4.25
C ILE A 92 4.30 12.97 4.12
N SER A 93 3.88 14.00 4.85
CA SER A 93 2.49 14.49 4.82
C SER A 93 2.11 15.02 3.44
N CYS A 94 3.01 15.75 2.77
CA CYS A 94 2.81 16.20 1.40
C CYS A 94 2.76 15.03 0.41
N GLY A 95 3.61 14.01 0.57
CA GLY A 95 3.59 12.79 -0.25
C GLY A 95 2.23 12.08 -0.16
N ALA A 96 1.81 11.76 1.07
CA ALA A 96 0.51 11.12 1.32
C ALA A 96 -0.66 11.92 0.72
N ALA A 97 -0.66 13.25 0.86
CA ALA A 97 -1.69 14.12 0.27
C ALA A 97 -1.69 14.07 -1.27
N ARG A 98 -0.51 14.03 -1.91
CA ARG A 98 -0.40 13.88 -3.38
C ARG A 98 -0.89 12.52 -3.85
N GLY A 99 -0.53 11.43 -3.15
CA GLY A 99 -1.04 10.10 -3.45
C GLY A 99 -2.56 10.05 -3.39
N LEU A 100 -3.14 10.60 -2.33
CA LEU A 100 -4.60 10.72 -2.18
C LEU A 100 -5.24 11.56 -3.28
N GLN A 101 -4.66 12.71 -3.60
CA GLN A 101 -5.14 13.56 -4.69
C GLN A 101 -5.14 12.80 -6.01
N PHE A 102 -4.07 12.06 -6.31
CA PHE A 102 -3.96 11.24 -7.51
C PHE A 102 -5.10 10.21 -7.57
N LEU A 103 -5.30 9.41 -6.52
CA LEU A 103 -6.38 8.42 -6.45
C LEU A 103 -7.77 9.04 -6.66
N HIS A 104 -8.04 10.20 -6.06
CA HIS A 104 -9.33 10.87 -6.15
C HIS A 104 -9.58 11.56 -7.49
N THR A 105 -8.55 11.81 -8.29
CA THR A 105 -8.66 12.55 -9.57
C THR A 105 -8.48 11.67 -10.80
N MET A 106 -8.41 10.34 -10.62
CA MET A 106 -8.30 9.39 -11.73
C MET A 106 -9.52 9.49 -12.67
N LYS A 107 -9.25 9.69 -13.96
CA LYS A 107 -10.27 10.04 -14.97
C LYS A 107 -11.34 8.97 -15.19
N ALA A 108 -10.96 7.69 -15.20
CA ALA A 108 -11.89 6.60 -15.50
C ALA A 108 -12.81 6.31 -14.31
N LYS A 109 -12.24 6.27 -13.10
CA LYS A 109 -12.96 6.04 -11.85
C LYS A 109 -12.10 6.52 -10.68
N PRO A 110 -12.53 7.57 -9.95
CA PRO A 110 -11.90 7.93 -8.68
C PRO A 110 -11.85 6.74 -7.73
N LEU A 111 -10.67 6.47 -7.16
CA LEU A 111 -10.46 5.40 -6.19
C LEU A 111 -10.45 5.99 -4.79
N ILE A 112 -11.28 5.42 -3.90
CA ILE A 112 -11.26 5.75 -2.48
C ILE A 112 -10.38 4.70 -1.80
N HIS A 113 -9.30 5.12 -1.12
CA HIS A 113 -8.39 4.19 -0.45
C HIS A 113 -9.08 3.41 0.68
N GLY A 114 -9.98 4.03 1.45
CA GLY A 114 -10.82 3.35 2.45
C GLY A 114 -10.14 2.97 3.78
N ASP A 115 -8.82 3.05 3.89
CA ASP A 115 -8.07 2.67 5.12
C ASP A 115 -6.81 3.55 5.29
N ILE A 116 -7.00 4.86 5.28
CA ILE A 116 -5.90 5.81 5.48
C ILE A 116 -5.55 5.89 6.96
N LYS A 117 -4.36 5.38 7.29
CA LYS A 117 -3.75 5.43 8.62
C LYS A 117 -2.23 5.37 8.52
N THR A 118 -1.54 5.76 9.58
CA THR A 118 -0.07 5.79 9.62
C THR A 118 0.58 4.42 9.36
N ALA A 119 -0.10 3.31 9.67
CA ALA A 119 0.38 1.96 9.36
C ALA A 119 0.40 1.63 7.85
N ASN A 120 -0.42 2.32 7.04
CA ASN A 120 -0.52 2.09 5.59
C ASN A 120 0.25 3.13 4.76
N ILE A 121 0.95 4.07 5.42
CA ILE A 121 1.86 5.01 4.78
C ILE A 121 3.27 4.42 4.92
N LEU A 122 3.79 3.85 3.84
CA LEU A 122 5.10 3.19 3.82
C LEU A 122 6.18 4.14 3.31
N LEU A 123 7.42 3.97 3.78
CA LEU A 123 8.49 4.92 3.55
C LEU A 123 9.68 4.26 2.82
N ASP A 124 10.06 4.85 1.68
CA ASP A 124 11.25 4.44 0.94
C ASP A 124 12.54 4.85 1.68
N GLU A 125 13.71 4.54 1.11
CA GLU A 125 15.02 4.90 1.67
C GLU A 125 15.22 6.40 1.89
N SER A 126 14.49 7.24 1.14
CA SER A 126 14.56 8.70 1.16
C SER A 126 13.42 9.33 1.97
N TYR A 127 12.63 8.57 2.72
CA TYR A 127 11.45 9.05 3.45
C TYR A 127 10.40 9.69 2.53
N THR A 128 10.30 9.20 1.29
CA THR A 128 9.17 9.45 0.41
C THR A 128 8.06 8.47 0.76
N ALA A 129 6.84 8.99 0.81
CA ALA A 129 5.62 8.28 1.16
C ALA A 129 4.63 8.35 -0.01
#